data_AF-A0AA90J774-F1
#
_entry.id   AF-A0AA90J774-F1
#
_cell.length_a   1.000
_cell.length_b   1.000
_cell.length_c   1.000
_cell.angle_alpha   90.00
_cell.angle_beta   90.00
_cell.angle_gamma   90.00
#
_symmetry.space_group_name_H-M   'P 1'
#
loop_
_entity.id
_entity.type
_entity.pdbx_description
1 polymer ?
#
loop_
_entity_poly.entity_id
_entity_poly.type
_entity_poly.pdbx_seq_one_letter_code
_entity_poly.pdbx_strand_id
1 'polypeptide(L)'
;MLDLISSEDEERYERAVNLCDSKRYEILEEIKENLFDHSFELLDTEGDVNEVRLGDVELIDEPLITEIEDSRIKFVLQISFDFIASCSVFDEDSSPYDSETKEYLWKTYKDEEYHSNPVEVQVLSAAYQ
;
A
#
# COMPACT_ATOMS: atom_id res chain seq x y z
N MET A 1 -15.19 -25.42 37.26
CA MET A 1 -14.51 -24.15 37.60
C MET A 1 -13.32 -23.85 36.70
N LEU A 2 -12.94 -24.76 35.79
CA LEU A 2 -12.03 -24.46 34.65
C LEU A 2 -12.81 -24.00 33.40
N ASP A 3 -14.03 -24.50 33.18
CA ASP A 3 -14.86 -24.12 32.02
C ASP A 3 -15.28 -22.64 31.97
N LEU A 4 -15.33 -21.95 33.12
CA LEU A 4 -15.78 -20.55 33.17
C LEU A 4 -14.69 -19.56 32.74
N ILE A 5 -13.41 -19.91 32.96
CA ILE A 5 -12.28 -19.09 32.55
C ILE A 5 -12.05 -19.24 31.04
N SER A 6 -12.24 -20.46 30.50
CA SER A 6 -12.12 -20.66 29.05
C SER A 6 -13.24 -19.97 28.27
N SER A 7 -14.47 -19.92 28.79
CA SER A 7 -15.59 -19.28 28.11
C SER A 7 -15.44 -17.75 28.01
N GLU A 8 -14.95 -17.09 29.07
CA GLU A 8 -14.74 -15.64 29.01
C GLU A 8 -13.60 -15.25 28.06
N ASP A 9 -12.53 -16.05 28.02
CA ASP A 9 -11.40 -15.81 27.11
C ASP A 9 -11.80 -16.08 25.65
N GLU A 10 -12.62 -17.10 25.40
CA GLU A 10 -13.16 -17.42 24.07
C GLU A 10 -14.11 -16.32 23.57
N GLU A 11 -15.00 -15.81 24.42
CA GLU A 11 -15.86 -14.66 24.09
C GLU A 11 -15.06 -13.39 23.78
N ARG A 12 -13.99 -13.13 24.52
CA ARG A 12 -13.10 -11.97 24.28
C ARG A 12 -12.39 -12.10 22.96
N TYR A 13 -11.91 -13.29 22.63
CA TYR A 13 -11.27 -13.58 21.36
C TYR A 13 -12.24 -13.43 20.18
N GLU A 14 -13.44 -13.99 20.26
CA GLU A 14 -14.46 -13.82 19.21
C GLU A 14 -14.81 -12.35 18.99
N ARG A 15 -14.94 -11.56 20.06
CA ARG A 15 -15.16 -10.10 19.94
C ARG A 15 -13.99 -9.41 19.26
N ALA A 16 -12.76 -9.81 19.56
CA ALA A 16 -11.55 -9.27 18.93
C ALA A 16 -11.52 -9.52 17.41
N VAL A 17 -11.82 -10.75 16.99
CA VAL A 17 -11.90 -11.12 15.58
C VAL A 17 -12.99 -10.33 14.87
N ASN A 18 -14.20 -10.27 15.44
CA ASN A 18 -15.32 -9.52 14.87
C ASN A 18 -15.03 -8.01 14.75
N LEU A 19 -14.32 -7.43 15.73
CA LEU A 19 -13.91 -6.03 15.67
C LEU A 19 -12.90 -5.78 14.54
N CYS A 20 -11.91 -6.68 14.40
CA CYS A 20 -10.93 -6.59 13.33
C CYS A 20 -11.58 -6.72 11.95
N ASP A 21 -12.53 -7.66 11.80
CA ASP A 21 -13.23 -7.87 10.54
C ASP A 21 -14.14 -6.69 10.17
N SER A 22 -14.86 -6.15 11.16
CA SER A 22 -15.75 -5.00 10.93
C SER A 22 -14.99 -3.70 10.64
N LYS A 23 -13.81 -3.51 11.21
CA LYS A 23 -12.96 -2.32 11.00
C LYS A 23 -11.85 -2.51 9.98
N ARG A 24 -11.80 -3.67 9.31
CA ARG A 24 -10.71 -4.04 8.38
C ARG A 24 -10.44 -2.95 7.35
N TYR A 25 -11.50 -2.46 6.71
CA TYR A 25 -11.39 -1.43 5.68
C TYR A 25 -10.82 -0.12 6.23
N GLU A 26 -11.33 0.34 7.37
CA GLU A 26 -10.85 1.56 8.04
C GLU A 26 -9.36 1.46 8.40
N ILE A 27 -8.94 0.30 8.91
CA ILE A 27 -7.53 0.06 9.28
C ILE A 27 -6.62 0.10 8.04
N LEU A 28 -7.03 -0.50 6.93
CA LEU A 28 -6.23 -0.51 5.71
C LEU A 28 -6.15 0.87 5.05
N GLU A 29 -7.23 1.65 5.07
CA GLU A 29 -7.22 3.04 4.60
C GLU A 29 -6.32 3.93 5.48
N GLU A 30 -6.39 3.79 6.81
CA GLU A 30 -5.49 4.54 7.72
C GLU A 30 -4.02 4.18 7.47
N ILE A 31 -3.72 2.91 7.25
CA ILE A 31 -2.36 2.47 6.86
C ILE A 31 -1.94 3.13 5.54
N LYS A 32 -2.81 3.13 4.54
CA LYS A 32 -2.55 3.73 3.22
C LYS A 32 -2.22 5.21 3.35
N GLU A 33 -2.98 5.97 4.12
CA GLU A 33 -2.74 7.41 4.35
C GLU A 33 -1.39 7.69 5.03
N ASN A 34 -0.93 6.81 5.93
CA ASN A 34 0.31 6.99 6.68
C ASN A 34 1.59 6.55 5.94
N LEU A 35 1.47 5.78 4.84
CA LEU A 35 2.61 5.27 4.07
C LEU A 35 3.15 6.28 3.01
N PHE A 36 2.55 7.46 2.87
CA PHE A 36 2.73 8.35 1.70
C PHE A 36 4.04 9.17 1.62
N ASP A 37 5.04 8.92 2.46
CA ASP A 37 6.24 9.77 2.56
C ASP A 37 7.44 9.26 1.71
N HIS A 38 7.23 9.06 0.40
CA HIS A 38 8.25 8.52 -0.51
C HIS A 38 8.48 9.37 -1.77
N SER A 39 9.75 9.48 -2.18
CA SER A 39 10.20 10.17 -3.40
C SER A 39 10.55 9.17 -4.50
N PHE A 40 10.30 9.54 -5.77
CA PHE A 40 10.52 8.69 -6.94
C PHE A 40 11.30 9.44 -8.02
N GLU A 41 12.20 8.73 -8.70
CA GLU A 41 13.04 9.26 -9.76
C GLU A 41 13.12 8.26 -10.94
N LEU A 42 13.19 8.78 -12.16
CA LEU A 42 13.45 7.98 -13.36
C LEU A 42 14.96 7.95 -13.62
N LEU A 43 15.55 6.75 -13.70
CA LEU A 43 17.00 6.59 -13.89
C LEU A 43 17.41 6.34 -15.35
N ASP A 44 16.60 5.58 -16.10
CA ASP A 44 17.00 5.04 -17.41
C ASP A 44 16.18 5.62 -18.59
N THR A 45 15.31 6.57 -18.31
CA THR A 45 14.36 7.13 -19.30
C THR A 45 14.28 8.64 -19.16
N GLU A 46 14.27 9.35 -20.29
CA GLU A 46 13.94 10.78 -20.30
C GLU A 46 12.43 10.95 -20.07
N GLY A 47 12.07 11.69 -19.02
CA GLY A 47 10.69 11.94 -18.67
C GLY A 47 10.57 12.58 -17.29
N ASP A 48 9.32 12.81 -16.89
CA ASP A 48 8.98 13.36 -15.59
C ASP A 48 8.04 12.39 -14.85
N VAL A 49 8.23 12.28 -13.53
CA VAL A 49 7.26 11.61 -12.65
C VAL A 49 6.19 12.62 -12.27
N ASN A 50 4.96 12.39 -12.71
CA ASN A 50 3.86 13.33 -12.49
C ASN A 50 3.18 13.10 -11.13
N GLU A 51 2.92 11.83 -10.82
CA GLU A 51 2.22 11.42 -9.62
C GLU A 51 2.76 10.07 -9.17
N VAL A 52 2.89 9.89 -7.85
CA VAL A 52 3.08 8.57 -7.29
C VAL A 52 2.02 8.34 -6.23
N ARG A 53 1.37 7.19 -6.33
CA ARG A 53 0.32 6.75 -5.42
C ARG A 53 0.60 5.34 -4.94
N LEU A 54 0.12 5.04 -3.74
CA LEU A 54 0.04 3.67 -3.28
C LEU A 54 -1.08 2.95 -4.03
N GLY A 55 -0.82 1.73 -4.48
CA GLY A 55 -1.81 0.82 -5.00
C GLY A 55 -2.79 0.36 -3.92
N ASP A 56 -3.39 -0.81 -4.13
CA ASP A 56 -4.30 -1.39 -3.16
C ASP A 56 -3.49 -2.01 -2.01
N VAL A 57 -3.94 -1.78 -0.77
CA VAL A 57 -3.35 -2.41 0.42
C VAL A 57 -4.19 -3.63 0.75
N GLU A 58 -3.58 -4.80 0.68
CA GLU A 58 -4.25 -6.07 0.92
C GLU A 58 -3.65 -6.78 2.14
N LEU A 59 -4.47 -7.53 2.87
CA LEU A 59 -3.98 -8.47 3.89
C LEU A 59 -3.50 -9.75 3.22
N ILE A 60 -2.27 -10.17 3.51
CA ILE A 60 -1.70 -11.42 2.98
C ILE A 60 -1.88 -12.61 3.91
N ASP A 61 -2.22 -12.36 5.18
CA ASP A 61 -2.48 -13.38 6.20
C ASP A 61 -3.56 -12.92 7.19
N GLU A 62 -4.05 -13.85 8.01
CA GLU A 62 -4.98 -13.54 9.08
C GLU A 62 -4.34 -12.62 10.14
N PRO A 63 -5.06 -11.59 10.61
CA PRO A 63 -4.60 -10.73 11.69
C PRO A 63 -4.24 -11.52 12.96
N LEU A 64 -3.03 -11.33 13.47
CA LEU A 64 -2.60 -11.95 14.72
C LEU A 64 -2.97 -11.04 15.90
N ILE A 65 -3.87 -11.50 16.77
CA ILE A 65 -4.18 -10.82 18.03
C ILE A 65 -3.01 -11.04 19.00
N THR A 66 -2.37 -9.96 19.42
CA THR A 66 -1.22 -10.02 20.34
C THR A 66 -1.57 -9.61 21.76
N GLU A 67 -2.59 -8.77 21.93
CA GLU A 67 -3.01 -8.29 23.25
C GLU A 67 -4.49 -7.88 23.24
N ILE A 68 -5.24 -8.30 24.26
CA ILE A 68 -6.62 -7.88 24.51
C ILE A 68 -6.64 -7.19 25.86
N GLU A 69 -6.90 -5.89 25.87
CA GLU A 69 -7.09 -5.08 27.08
C GLU A 69 -8.56 -4.62 27.16
N ASP A 70 -8.98 -4.13 28.33
CA ASP A 70 -10.37 -3.72 28.59
C ASP A 70 -10.92 -2.65 27.63
N SER A 71 -10.04 -1.88 26.97
CA SER A 71 -10.44 -0.78 26.06
C SER A 71 -9.79 -0.83 24.67
N ARG A 72 -8.84 -1.74 24.45
CA ARG A 72 -8.09 -1.82 23.19
C ARG A 72 -7.68 -3.24 22.86
N ILE A 73 -7.58 -3.52 21.57
CA ILE A 73 -7.09 -4.80 21.05
C ILE A 73 -5.96 -4.50 20.09
N LYS A 74 -4.82 -5.19 20.27
CA LYS A 74 -3.65 -5.03 19.41
C LYS A 74 -3.56 -6.19 18.43
N PHE A 75 -3.39 -5.83 17.17
CA PHE A 75 -3.23 -6.74 16.06
C PHE A 75 -1.89 -6.53 15.39
N VAL A 76 -1.30 -7.62 14.92
CA VAL A 76 -0.24 -7.60 13.92
C VAL A 76 -0.89 -7.98 12.59
N LEU A 77 -0.75 -7.10 11.61
CA LEU A 77 -1.29 -7.26 10.27
C LEU A 77 -0.13 -7.49 9.32
N GLN A 78 -0.23 -8.52 8.49
CA GLN A 78 0.65 -8.68 7.34
C GLN A 78 -0.05 -8.09 6.13
N ILE A 79 0.54 -7.07 5.54
CA ILE A 79 -0.02 -6.37 4.38
C ILE A 79 0.93 -6.43 3.18
N SER A 80 0.35 -6.36 1.98
CA SER A 80 1.04 -6.19 0.71
C SER A 80 0.47 -5.00 -0.04
N PHE A 81 1.33 -4.23 -0.69
CA PHE A 81 0.96 -3.13 -1.57
C PHE A 81 2.03 -2.89 -2.63
N ASP A 82 1.69 -2.21 -3.72
CA ASP A 82 2.63 -1.70 -4.71
C ASP A 82 2.61 -0.17 -4.76
N PHE A 83 3.68 0.42 -5.29
CA PHE A 83 3.69 1.83 -5.68
C PHE A 83 3.43 1.94 -7.18
N ILE A 84 2.55 2.88 -7.53
CA ILE A 84 2.19 3.17 -8.92
C ILE A 84 2.66 4.58 -9.22
N ALA A 85 3.59 4.69 -10.17
CA ALA A 85 4.10 5.96 -10.67
C ALA A 85 3.50 6.25 -12.05
N SER A 86 2.82 7.38 -12.18
CA SER A 86 2.35 7.89 -13.46
C SER A 86 3.40 8.87 -14.01
N CYS A 87 3.95 8.55 -15.16
CA CYS A 87 5.08 9.25 -15.75
C CYS A 87 4.75 9.75 -17.15
N SER A 88 5.30 10.90 -17.53
CA SER A 88 5.34 11.34 -18.93
C SER A 88 6.72 11.02 -19.48
N VAL A 89 6.78 10.05 -20.38
CA VAL A 89 8.01 9.46 -20.91
C VAL A 89 8.23 9.89 -22.35
N PHE A 90 9.47 10.19 -22.70
CA PHE A 90 9.86 10.56 -24.05
C PHE A 90 9.50 9.45 -25.05
N ASP A 91 8.76 9.83 -26.09
CA ASP A 91 8.35 8.93 -27.17
C ASP A 91 9.16 9.24 -28.43
N GLU A 92 10.22 8.46 -28.65
CA GLU A 92 11.09 8.61 -29.83
C GLU A 92 10.33 8.37 -31.14
N ASP A 93 9.42 7.40 -31.18
CA ASP A 93 8.69 7.02 -32.40
C ASP A 93 7.73 8.14 -32.86
N SER A 94 7.17 8.87 -31.89
CA SER A 94 6.29 10.01 -32.13
C SER A 94 7.01 11.36 -32.18
N SER A 95 8.35 11.37 -32.07
CA SER A 95 9.17 12.59 -32.08
C SER A 95 9.90 12.75 -33.41
N PRO A 96 9.59 13.79 -34.21
CA PRO A 96 10.22 13.98 -35.50
C PRO A 96 11.73 14.23 -35.39
N TYR A 97 12.50 13.26 -35.86
CA TYR A 97 13.96 13.28 -35.83
C TYR A 97 14.53 13.76 -37.17
N ASP A 98 15.38 14.77 -37.13
CA ASP A 98 16.15 15.22 -38.29
C ASP A 98 17.51 14.52 -38.33
N SER A 99 17.65 13.60 -39.28
CA SER A 99 18.87 12.81 -39.47
C SER A 99 20.09 13.61 -39.97
N GLU A 100 19.90 14.80 -40.56
CA GLU A 100 21.01 15.64 -41.02
C GLU A 100 21.67 16.38 -39.85
N THR A 101 20.86 16.96 -38.97
CA THR A 101 21.30 17.69 -37.77
C THR A 101 21.54 16.80 -36.56
N LYS A 102 20.99 15.58 -36.57
CA LYS A 102 21.01 14.60 -35.47
C LYS A 102 20.28 15.08 -34.21
N GLU A 103 19.20 15.83 -34.41
CA GLU A 103 18.39 16.42 -33.34
C GLU A 103 16.90 16.15 -33.57
N TYR A 104 16.12 16.17 -32.49
CA TYR A 104 14.66 16.16 -32.58
C TYR A 104 14.16 17.59 -32.83
N LEU A 105 13.27 17.76 -33.81
CA LEU A 105 12.65 19.05 -34.12
C LEU A 105 11.74 19.52 -32.97
N TRP A 106 11.03 18.58 -32.36
CA TRP A 106 10.37 18.71 -31.06
C TRP A 106 10.22 17.33 -30.43
N LYS A 107 10.13 17.30 -29.10
CA LYS A 107 9.94 16.06 -28.33
C LYS A 107 8.47 15.86 -28.00
N THR A 108 7.99 14.66 -28.24
CA THR A 108 6.67 14.19 -27.82
C THR A 108 6.85 13.29 -26.61
N TYR A 109 5.91 13.36 -25.68
CA TYR A 109 5.88 12.50 -24.50
C TYR A 109 4.57 11.72 -24.49
N LYS A 110 4.61 10.50 -23.97
CA LYS A 110 3.45 9.63 -23.73
C LYS A 110 3.31 9.37 -22.24
N ASP A 111 2.07 9.15 -21.81
CA ASP A 111 1.79 8.77 -20.44
C ASP A 111 1.98 7.27 -20.28
N GLU A 112 2.76 6.88 -19.28
CA GLU A 112 2.99 5.49 -18.89
C GLU A 112 2.82 5.32 -17.38
N GLU A 113 2.29 4.17 -16.97
CA GLU A 113 2.22 3.77 -15.56
C GLU A 113 3.25 2.67 -15.29
N TYR A 114 4.02 2.86 -14.21
CA TYR A 114 4.99 1.90 -13.73
C TYR A 114 4.58 1.40 -12.35
N HIS A 115 4.64 0.09 -12.17
CA HIS A 115 4.35 -0.58 -10.92
C HIS A 115 5.65 -1.07 -10.27
N SER A 116 5.81 -0.84 -8.97
CA SER A 116 6.85 -1.50 -8.22
C SER A 116 6.55 -2.99 -8.06
N ASN A 117 7.55 -3.75 -7.61
CA ASN A 117 7.25 -5.07 -7.05
C ASN A 117 6.39 -4.91 -5.78
N PRO A 118 5.53 -5.88 -5.45
CA PRO A 118 4.79 -5.89 -4.20
C PRO A 118 5.75 -5.81 -2.99
N VAL A 119 5.38 -4.96 -2.04
CA VAL A 119 6.09 -4.75 -0.78
C VAL A 119 5.26 -5.37 0.34
N GLU A 120 5.84 -6.35 1.03
CA GLU A 120 5.22 -7.02 2.16
C GLU A 120 5.77 -6.47 3.48
N VAL A 121 4.90 -6.01 4.38
CA VAL A 121 5.29 -5.47 5.69
C VAL A 121 4.37 -5.95 6.81
N GLN A 122 4.91 -5.95 8.03
CA GLN A 122 4.14 -6.18 9.25
C GLN A 122 3.83 -4.84 9.93
N VAL A 123 2.55 -4.60 10.20
CA VAL A 123 2.06 -3.39 10.86
C VAL A 123 1.44 -3.75 12.20
N LEU A 124 1.84 -3.03 13.25
CA LEU A 124 1.18 -3.10 14.56
C LEU A 124 0.04 -2.08 14.57
N SER A 125 -1.19 -2.55 14.73
CA SER A 125 -2.38 -1.70 14.83
C SER A 125 -3.13 -1.94 16.15
N ALA A 126 -3.84 -0.92 16.63
CA ALA A 126 -4.66 -1.00 17.83
C ALA A 126 -6.08 -0.51 17.54
N ALA A 127 -7.07 -1.38 17.73
CA ALA A 127 -8.48 -1.00 17.63
C ALA A 127 -9.05 -0.73 19.03
N TYR A 128 -9.83 0.35 19.14
CA TYR A 128 -10.58 0.68 20.36
C TYR A 128 -11.97 0.05 20.31
N GLN A 129 -12.39 -0.51 21.45
CA GLN A 129 -13.71 -1.10 21.68
C GLN A 129 -14.79 -0.02 21.84
#